data_AF-A0A8T5QGG0-F1
#
_entry.id   AF-A0A8T5QGG0-F1
#
_cell.length_a   1.000
_cell.length_b   1.000
_cell.length_c   1.000
_cell.angle_alpha   90.00
_cell.angle_beta   90.00
_cell.angle_gamma   90.00
#
_symmetry.space_group_name_H-M   'P 1'
#
loop_
_entity.id
_entity.type
_entity.pdbx_description
1 polymer ?
#
loop_
_entity_poly.entity_id
_entity_poly.type
_entity_poly.pdbx_seq_one_letter_code
_entity_poly.pdbx_strand_id
1 'polypeptide(L)' 'MISVFKELNKEKTIVSIPTGLADKTKEQIKKTDISSISEYITFVMRLVLSEKETPFNEKDEEIIKSKLKKLGYL' A
#
# COMPACT_ATOMS: atom_id res chain seq x y z
N MET A 1 -2.23 -5.14 6.90
CA MET A 1 -3.64 -4.74 6.67
C MET A 1 -4.18 -3.77 7.75
N ILE A 2 -3.98 -4.05 9.05
CA ILE A 2 -4.52 -3.23 10.17
C ILE A 2 -3.99 -1.77 10.19
N SER A 3 -2.75 -1.52 9.75
CA SER A 3 -2.15 -0.18 9.76
C SER A 3 -2.63 0.76 8.64
N VAL A 4 -3.42 0.26 7.67
CA VAL A 4 -3.97 1.08 6.59
C VAL A 4 -5.21 1.83 7.08
N PHE A 5 -6.11 1.15 7.79
CA PHE A 5 -7.35 1.75 8.29
C PHE A 5 -7.14 2.78 9.41
N LYS A 6 -6.03 2.70 10.16
CA LYS A 6 -5.75 3.61 11.28
C LYS A 6 -5.50 5.07 10.83
N GLU A 7 -5.07 5.30 9.58
CA GLU A 7 -4.79 6.65 9.06
C GLU A 7 -5.94 7.29 8.28
N LEU A 8 -6.99 6.55 7.92
CA LEU A 8 -8.20 7.12 7.30
C LEU A 8 -8.94 8.11 8.24
N ASN A 9 -8.62 8.06 9.54
CA ASN A 9 -9.14 8.92 10.61
C ASN A 9 -8.21 10.10 10.96
N LYS A 10 -7.07 10.29 10.27
CA LYS A 10 -6.19 11.46 10.46
C LYS A 10 -6.65 12.66 9.63
N GLU A 11 -6.02 13.81 9.87
CA GLU A 11 -6.20 15.05 9.11
C GLU A 11 -5.96 14.81 7.60
N LYS A 12 -6.89 15.30 6.77
CA LYS A 12 -6.89 15.11 5.31
C LYS A 12 -6.55 16.42 4.62
N THR A 13 -5.74 16.33 3.57
CA THR A 13 -5.46 17.46 2.67
C THR A 13 -6.32 17.36 1.41
N ILE A 14 -6.76 18.50 0.88
CA ILE A 14 -7.46 18.58 -0.40
C ILE A 14 -6.42 18.58 -1.52
N VAL A 15 -6.48 17.59 -2.40
CA VAL A 15 -5.61 17.50 -3.59
C VAL A 15 -6.48 17.67 -4.83
N SER A 16 -6.11 18.62 -5.69
CA SER A 16 -6.75 18.79 -6.98
C SER A 16 -6.04 17.92 -8.02
N ILE A 17 -6.81 17.08 -8.71
CA ILE A 17 -6.33 16.25 -9.81
C ILE A 17 -7.16 16.54 -11.07
N PRO A 18 -6.59 16.38 -12.27
CA PRO A 18 -7.35 16.51 -13.51
C PRO A 18 -8.57 15.58 -13.52
N THR A 19 -9.71 16.10 -14.00
CA THR A 19 -10.98 15.37 -14.05
C THR A 19 -10.86 14.02 -14.77
N GLY A 20 -10.16 14.00 -15.91
CA GLY A 20 -9.95 12.76 -16.66
C GLY A 20 -9.14 11.68 -15.91
N LEU A 21 -8.27 12.06 -14.97
CA LEU A 21 -7.59 11.10 -14.08
C LEU A 21 -8.54 10.61 -12.99
N ALA A 22 -9.32 11.52 -12.38
CA ALA A 22 -10.30 11.17 -11.37
C ALA A 22 -11.35 10.17 -11.89
N ASP A 23 -11.84 10.36 -13.11
CA ASP A 23 -12.83 9.49 -13.74
C ASP A 23 -12.26 8.09 -14.01
N LYS A 24 -11.05 8.00 -14.58
CA LYS A 24 -10.37 6.71 -14.79
C LYS A 24 -10.13 5.98 -13.48
N THR A 25 -9.70 6.70 -12.45
CA THR A 25 -9.50 6.13 -11.12
C THR A 25 -10.83 5.63 -10.53
N LYS A 26 -11.93 6.38 -10.69
CA LYS A 26 -13.26 5.96 -10.25
C LYS A 26 -13.73 4.68 -10.95
N GLU A 27 -13.47 4.54 -12.25
CA GLU A 27 -13.78 3.31 -12.99
C GLU A 27 -12.96 2.11 -12.52
N GLN A 28 -11.68 2.31 -12.21
CA GLN A 28 -10.84 1.24 -11.66
C GLN A 28 -11.30 0.78 -10.28
N ILE A 29 -11.71 1.72 -9.42
CA ILE A 29 -12.13 1.42 -8.03
C ILE A 29 -13.45 0.64 -7.98
N LYS A 30 -14.36 0.81 -8.94
CA LYS A 30 -15.65 0.09 -9.00
C LYS A 30 -15.52 -1.44 -8.96
N LYS A 31 -14.37 -1.98 -9.35
CA LYS A 31 -14.10 -3.43 -9.37
C LYS A 31 -13.38 -3.93 -8.12
N THR A 32 -13.18 -3.05 -7.14
CA THR A 32 -12.41 -3.31 -5.92
C THR A 32 -13.25 -3.00 -4.69
N ASP A 33 -12.89 -3.56 -3.54
CA ASP A 33 -13.56 -3.27 -2.26
C ASP A 33 -13.22 -1.89 -1.67
N ILE A 34 -12.55 -1.02 -2.43
CA ILE A 34 -12.16 0.31 -1.99
C ILE A 34 -13.35 1.25 -2.16
N SER A 35 -13.72 1.94 -1.09
CA SER A 35 -14.96 2.73 -1.05
C SER A 35 -14.77 4.17 -1.54
N SER A 36 -13.53 4.66 -1.65
CA SER A 36 -13.24 6.05 -2.01
C SER A 36 -11.99 6.24 -2.87
N ILE A 37 -12.02 7.26 -3.73
CA ILE A 37 -10.87 7.72 -4.51
C ILE A 37 -9.72 8.13 -3.58
N SER A 38 -10.02 8.81 -2.47
CA SER A 38 -9.00 9.20 -1.50
C SER A 38 -8.29 7.98 -0.89
N GLU A 39 -9.01 6.90 -0.63
CA GLU A 39 -8.48 5.66 -0.07
C GLU A 39 -7.57 4.94 -1.08
N TYR A 40 -8.01 4.87 -2.33
CA TYR A 40 -7.21 4.31 -3.43
C TYR A 40 -5.91 5.09 -3.63
N ILE A 41 -5.99 6.43 -3.70
CA ILE A 41 -4.81 7.28 -3.86
C ILE A 41 -3.86 7.11 -2.67
N THR A 42 -4.39 7.08 -1.44
CA THR A 42 -3.58 6.87 -0.24
C THR A 42 -2.83 5.53 -0.30
N PHE A 43 -3.51 4.47 -0.74
CA PHE A 43 -2.89 3.15 -0.90
C PHE A 43 -1.76 3.16 -1.92
N VAL A 44 -1.99 3.69 -3.13
CA VAL A 44 -0.98 3.76 -4.19
C VAL A 44 0.21 4.63 -3.75
N MET A 45 -0.07 5.77 -3.13
CA MET A 45 0.96 6.69 -2.66
C MET A 45 1.82 6.05 -1.56
N ARG A 46 1.21 5.25 -0.67
CA ARG A 46 1.96 4.45 0.29
C ARG A 46 2.79 3.38 -0.39
N LEU A 47 2.28 2.67 -1.38
CA LEU A 47 3.05 1.63 -2.08
C LEU A 47 4.32 2.22 -2.72
N VAL A 48 4.15 3.32 -3.47
CA VAL A 48 5.25 4.01 -4.17
C VAL A 48 6.26 4.62 -3.19
N LEU A 49 5.81 5.13 -2.04
CA LEU A 49 6.69 5.72 -1.02
C LEU A 49 7.34 4.65 -0.14
N SER A 50 6.64 3.56 0.16
CA SER A 50 7.13 2.45 0.97
C SER A 50 8.21 1.65 0.25
N GLU A 51 8.19 1.58 -1.08
CA GLU A 51 9.29 0.97 -1.86
C GLU A 51 10.58 1.81 -1.82
N LYS A 52 10.50 3.10 -1.50
CA LYS A 52 11.69 3.94 -1.25
C LYS A 52 12.27 3.75 0.15
N GLU A 53 11.48 3.28 1.11
CA GLU A 53 11.94 2.88 2.43
C GLU A 53 12.44 1.43 2.41
N THR A 54 13.55 1.20 1.69
CA THR A 54 14.37 -0.04 1.71
C THR A 54 13.61 -1.37 1.52
N PRO A 55 13.57 -1.95 0.30
CA PRO A 55 13.11 -3.31 0.14
C PRO A 55 14.18 -4.25 0.74
N PHE A 56 13.83 -5.00 1.78
CA PHE A 56 14.59 -6.14 2.32
C PHE A 56 16.13 -5.95 2.34
N ASN A 57 16.68 -5.50 3.47
CA ASN A 57 18.12 -5.68 3.68
C ASN A 57 18.44 -7.19 3.58
N GLU A 58 19.60 -7.57 3.03
CA GLU A 58 20.07 -8.97 2.95
C GLU A 58 19.93 -9.72 4.31
N LYS A 59 20.01 -8.97 5.41
CA LYS A 59 19.76 -9.45 6.78
C LYS A 59 18.35 -10.02 7.01
N ASP A 60 17.31 -9.41 6.45
CA ASP A 60 15.93 -9.90 6.58
C ASP A 60 15.74 -11.21 5.79
N GLU A 61 16.41 -11.35 4.65
CA GLU A 61 16.42 -12.58 3.87
C GLU A 61 17.11 -13.73 4.64
N GLU A 62 18.24 -13.47 5.30
CA GLU A 62 18.92 -14.48 6.13
C GLU A 62 18.07 -14.92 7.34
N ILE A 63 17.35 -13.99 7.98
CA ILE A 63 16.46 -14.30 9.10
C ILE A 63 15.29 -15.17 8.62
N ILE A 64 14.73 -14.87 7.44
CA ILE A 64 13.63 -15.65 6.86
C ILE A 64 14.12 -17.03 6.44
N LYS A 65 15.26 -17.14 5.75
CA LYS A 65 15.89 -18.43 5.40
C LYS A 65 16.16 -19.29 6.63
N SER A 66 16.68 -18.68 7.71
CA SER A 66 16.91 -19.39 8.97
C SER A 66 15.61 -19.87 9.62
N LYS A 67 14.54 -19.07 9.58
CA LYS A 67 13.22 -19.47 10.08
C LYS A 67 12.59 -20.58 9.24
N LEU A 68 12.70 -20.51 7.91
CA LEU A 68 12.18 -21.53 7.00
C LEU A 68 12.91 -22.87 7.16
N LYS A 69 14.23 -22.84 7.34
CA LYS A 69 15.05 -24.04 7.61
C LYS A 69 14.69 -24.69 8.96
N LYS A 70 14.41 -23.88 9.99
CA LYS A 70 13.92 -24.39 11.29
C LYS A 70 12.54 -25.04 11.21
N LEU A 71 11.72 -24.61 10.27
CA LEU A 71 10.37 -25.13 10.05
C LEU A 71 10.34 -26.27 9.02
N GLY A 72 11.49 -26.61 8.39
CA GLY A 72 11.62 -27.73 7.46
C GLY A 72 11.09 -27.47 6.05
N TYR A 73 10.92 -26.21 5.67
CA TYR A 73 10.49 -25.84 4.31
C TYR A 73 11.66 -25.69 3.31
N LEU A 74 12.91 -25.81 3.80
CA LEU A 74 14.19 -25.75 3.09
C LEU A 74 15.11 -26.82 3.68
#